data_AF-A0A6C1BYS9-F1
#
_entry.id   AF-A0A6C1BYS9-F1
#
_cell.length_a   1.000
_cell.length_b   1.000
_cell.length_c   1.000
_cell.angle_alpha   90.00
_cell.angle_beta   90.00
_cell.angle_gamma   90.00
#
_symmetry.space_group_name_H-M   'P 1'
#
loop_
_entity.id
_entity.type
_entity.pdbx_description
1 polymer ?
#
loop_
_entity_poly.entity_id
_entity_poly.type
_entity_poly.pdbx_seq_one_letter_code
_entity_poly.pdbx_strand_id
1 'polypeptide(L)'
;MIAEETLKEALRKNKLRSETFGNLEYLRFTDDFKEVPRGTLLFKDNILWGYPHIGRIFQLTTGIPEQFQAPFWVEEKVDGYNVRVFMHEGEIYALTRGGYVCAFSTDRVLDFIDPVFFEENPDLVLCMEVAGPENPYVEESPPYVKEDVKFFLFDIMQKNRQGFLPYREKLRLIEKYNLPSVERYGLYTPKQIEDLKALLRRLNEEKREGVVLKEDSERDKRVKYITSYANLNDIRITSLNMLGIPADYYTNRLLRLALFIEEEGLEKTQELFRELGEAFLSGLFQACKMAREEGKVRRVFRCKFRKRENALIFMEQMKHASVHIQVNQLSLRQEGEFWLLEFEKVFLNMTGLLGHLLKGGSLID
;
A
#
# COMPACT_ATOMS: atom_id res chain seq x y z
N MET A 1 -9.88 23.55 -8.19
CA MET A 1 -10.67 23.04 -9.35
C MET A 1 -9.71 22.58 -10.43
N ILE A 2 -10.01 21.48 -11.14
CA ILE A 2 -9.24 21.02 -12.30
C ILE A 2 -9.77 21.77 -13.52
N ALA A 3 -8.88 22.32 -14.36
CA ALA A 3 -9.28 23.06 -15.55
C ALA A 3 -10.02 22.14 -16.56
N GLU A 4 -11.09 22.63 -17.17
CA GLU A 4 -11.92 21.86 -18.11
C GLU A 4 -11.11 21.27 -19.27
N GLU A 5 -10.16 22.05 -19.81
CA GLU A 5 -9.26 21.60 -20.88
C GLU A 5 -8.40 20.40 -20.45
N THR A 6 -8.01 20.35 -19.18
CA THR A 6 -7.26 19.21 -18.62
C THR A 6 -8.14 17.96 -18.56
N LEU A 7 -9.44 18.10 -18.25
CA LEU A 7 -10.38 16.98 -18.24
C LEU A 7 -10.63 16.43 -19.65
N LYS A 8 -10.87 17.32 -20.63
CA LYS A 8 -11.05 16.93 -22.04
C LYS A 8 -9.82 16.21 -22.58
N GLU A 9 -8.63 16.71 -22.26
CA GLU A 9 -7.38 16.07 -22.68
C GLU A 9 -7.18 14.71 -22.01
N ALA A 10 -7.48 14.59 -20.71
CA ALA A 10 -7.36 13.33 -19.97
C ALA A 10 -8.30 12.26 -20.52
N LEU A 11 -9.54 12.61 -20.88
CA LEU A 11 -10.48 11.71 -21.55
C LEU A 11 -9.93 11.22 -22.89
N ARG A 12 -9.48 12.15 -23.75
CA ARG A 12 -8.91 11.81 -25.07
C ARG A 12 -7.69 10.87 -24.96
N LYS A 13 -6.89 11.01 -23.91
CA LYS A 13 -5.69 10.20 -23.64
C LYS A 13 -5.98 8.93 -22.82
N ASN A 14 -7.25 8.58 -22.57
CA ASN A 14 -7.67 7.43 -21.75
C ASN A 14 -7.10 7.44 -20.31
N LYS A 15 -6.81 8.63 -19.78
CA LYS A 15 -6.32 8.85 -18.41
C LYS A 15 -7.45 9.10 -17.41
N LEU A 16 -8.67 9.30 -17.88
CA LEU A 16 -9.89 9.44 -17.08
C LEU A 16 -10.90 8.37 -17.53
N ARG A 17 -11.48 7.62 -16.59
CA ARG A 17 -12.49 6.57 -16.87
C ARG A 17 -13.71 6.73 -15.98
N SER A 18 -14.88 6.39 -16.52
CA SER A 18 -16.10 6.25 -15.71
C SER A 18 -16.06 4.94 -14.96
N GLU A 19 -16.49 4.97 -13.70
CA GLU A 19 -16.59 3.82 -12.82
C GLU A 19 -17.94 3.84 -12.11
N THR A 20 -18.41 2.66 -11.71
CA THR A 20 -19.63 2.51 -10.91
C THR A 20 -19.41 1.55 -9.75
N PHE A 21 -20.04 1.83 -8.61
CA PHE A 21 -20.07 0.94 -7.45
C PHE A 21 -21.45 1.02 -6.79
N GLY A 22 -22.28 0.00 -6.99
CA GLY A 22 -23.70 0.10 -6.64
C GLY A 22 -24.35 1.26 -7.40
N ASN A 23 -24.90 2.22 -6.67
CA ASN A 23 -25.48 3.44 -7.24
C ASN A 23 -24.48 4.62 -7.35
N LEU A 24 -23.24 4.43 -6.90
CA LEU A 24 -22.23 5.48 -6.93
C LEU A 24 -21.57 5.54 -8.31
N GLU A 25 -21.73 6.67 -9.01
CA GLU A 25 -21.09 6.94 -10.29
C GLU A 25 -20.01 8.01 -10.14
N TYR A 26 -18.84 7.77 -10.72
CA TYR A 26 -17.73 8.72 -10.63
C TYR A 26 -16.75 8.58 -11.79
N LEU A 27 -15.99 9.65 -12.06
CA LEU A 27 -14.84 9.59 -12.96
C LEU A 27 -13.55 9.39 -12.16
N ARG A 28 -12.64 8.60 -12.67
CA ARG A 28 -11.40 8.21 -11.99
C ARG A 28 -10.18 8.42 -12.86
N PHE A 29 -9.18 9.12 -12.34
CA PHE A 29 -7.87 9.22 -12.98
C PHE A 29 -7.13 7.90 -12.86
N THR A 30 -6.84 7.26 -14.00
CA THR A 30 -6.22 5.93 -14.06
C THR A 30 -4.71 5.97 -13.83
N ASP A 31 -4.10 7.13 -14.06
CA ASP A 31 -2.67 7.42 -14.00
C ASP A 31 -2.45 8.88 -13.59
N ASP A 32 -1.20 9.25 -13.28
CA ASP A 32 -0.82 10.64 -13.08
C ASP A 32 -1.01 11.42 -14.38
N PHE A 33 -1.60 12.60 -14.29
CA PHE A 33 -1.83 13.47 -15.45
C PHE A 33 -1.66 14.93 -15.09
N LYS A 34 -0.55 15.52 -15.54
CA LYS A 34 -0.12 16.87 -15.13
C LYS A 34 -0.04 16.93 -13.59
N GLU A 35 -0.67 17.92 -12.97
CA GLU A 35 -0.75 18.09 -11.52
C GLU A 35 -1.84 17.23 -10.84
N VAL A 36 -2.50 16.32 -11.58
CA VAL A 36 -3.56 15.46 -11.02
C VAL A 36 -2.99 14.07 -10.74
N PRO A 37 -2.86 13.67 -9.46
CA PRO A 37 -2.35 12.37 -9.10
C PRO A 37 -3.34 11.26 -9.47
N ARG A 38 -2.80 10.09 -9.81
CA ARG A 38 -3.52 8.84 -10.01
C ARG A 38 -4.48 8.56 -8.85
N GLY A 39 -5.66 8.04 -9.17
CA GLY A 39 -6.68 7.72 -8.19
C GLY A 39 -7.46 8.92 -7.68
N THR A 40 -7.33 10.10 -8.32
CA THR A 40 -8.26 11.22 -8.12
C THR A 40 -9.64 10.85 -8.66
N LEU A 41 -10.70 11.13 -7.89
CA LEU A 41 -12.09 10.93 -8.28
C LEU A 41 -12.79 12.27 -8.51
N LEU A 42 -13.68 12.30 -9.50
CA LEU A 42 -14.59 13.39 -9.75
C LEU A 42 -16.02 12.87 -9.60
N PHE A 43 -16.70 13.41 -8.59
CA PHE A 43 -18.15 13.38 -8.49
C PHE A 43 -18.71 14.63 -9.15
N LYS A 44 -20.03 14.70 -9.29
CA LYS A 44 -20.72 15.87 -9.85
C LYS A 44 -20.34 17.17 -9.14
N ASP A 45 -20.31 17.15 -7.81
CA ASP A 45 -20.15 18.36 -6.98
C ASP A 45 -18.83 18.38 -6.20
N ASN A 46 -18.04 17.29 -6.22
CA ASN A 46 -16.86 17.14 -5.38
C ASN A 46 -15.70 16.44 -6.08
N ILE A 47 -14.48 16.85 -5.76
CA ILE A 47 -13.24 16.22 -6.17
C ILE A 47 -12.61 15.56 -4.95
N LEU A 48 -12.27 14.28 -5.06
CA LEU A 48 -11.49 13.57 -4.07
C LEU A 48 -10.10 13.27 -4.64
N TRP A 49 -9.11 14.06 -4.23
CA TRP A 49 -7.76 13.97 -4.76
C TRP A 49 -7.09 12.65 -4.45
N GLY A 50 -6.35 12.12 -5.44
CA GLY A 50 -5.43 11.00 -5.28
C GLY A 50 -4.42 11.30 -4.17
N TYR A 51 -4.12 10.32 -3.33
CA TYR A 51 -3.02 10.50 -2.38
C TYR A 51 -1.72 10.66 -3.19
N PRO A 52 -0.87 11.66 -2.91
CA PRO A 52 0.31 11.97 -3.73
C PRO A 52 1.44 10.93 -3.58
N HIS A 53 2.42 10.98 -4.47
CA HIS A 53 3.63 10.18 -4.32
C HIS A 53 4.52 10.74 -3.19
N ILE A 54 5.01 9.88 -2.31
CA ILE A 54 6.00 10.26 -1.29
C ILE A 54 7.40 9.92 -1.81
N GLY A 55 8.26 10.93 -1.87
CA GLY A 55 9.66 10.77 -2.28
C GLY A 55 10.42 9.83 -1.34
N ARG A 56 11.47 9.18 -1.85
CA ARG A 56 12.32 8.30 -1.05
C ARG A 56 13.73 8.90 -0.97
N ILE A 57 14.29 8.90 0.23
CA ILE A 57 15.72 9.11 0.43
C ILE A 57 16.39 7.74 0.63
N PHE A 58 17.62 7.61 0.14
CA PHE A 58 18.39 6.36 0.18
C PHE A 58 19.49 6.38 1.24
N GLN A 59 19.91 7.58 1.66
CA GLN A 59 20.84 7.81 2.74
C GLN A 59 20.23 8.84 3.70
N LEU A 60 20.31 8.57 5.00
CA LEU A 60 19.80 9.45 6.04
C LEU A 60 20.71 10.66 6.25
N THR A 61 22.02 10.43 6.31
CA THR A 61 23.07 11.42 6.57
C THR A 61 23.08 12.57 5.58
N THR A 62 22.85 12.27 4.30
CA THR A 62 22.79 13.26 3.22
C THR A 62 21.35 13.63 2.87
N GLY A 63 20.42 12.68 2.90
CA GLY A 63 19.03 12.89 2.49
C GLY A 63 18.22 13.75 3.46
N ILE A 64 18.44 13.63 4.78
CA ILE A 64 17.72 14.44 5.76
C ILE A 64 18.04 15.94 5.63
N PRO A 65 19.32 16.39 5.68
CA PRO A 65 19.63 17.81 5.57
C PRO A 65 19.32 18.40 4.19
N GLU A 66 19.33 17.59 3.12
CA GLU A 66 18.93 18.03 1.78
C GLU A 66 17.42 18.28 1.67
N GLN A 67 16.60 17.43 2.30
CA GLN A 67 15.14 17.48 2.12
C GLN A 67 14.45 18.41 3.13
N PHE A 68 14.99 18.53 4.35
CA PHE A 68 14.35 19.23 5.47
C PHE A 68 15.18 20.40 5.97
N GLN A 69 14.54 21.58 6.01
CA GLN A 69 15.09 22.78 6.63
C GLN A 69 14.38 23.12 7.94
N ALA A 70 13.21 22.53 8.18
CA ALA A 70 12.41 22.65 9.40
C ALA A 70 12.37 21.32 10.18
N PRO A 71 11.87 21.34 11.44
CA PRO A 71 11.55 20.10 12.15
C PRO A 71 10.56 19.24 11.38
N PHE A 72 10.58 17.93 11.62
CA PHE A 72 9.69 16.98 10.97
C PHE A 72 9.22 15.89 11.94
N TRP A 73 7.98 15.47 11.78
CA TRP A 73 7.39 14.36 12.50
C TRP A 73 7.84 13.04 11.88
N VAL A 74 8.17 12.07 12.73
CA VAL A 74 8.56 10.72 12.31
C VAL A 74 7.45 9.75 12.70
N GLU A 75 6.82 9.16 11.69
CA GLU A 75 5.76 8.16 11.85
C GLU A 75 6.23 6.81 11.32
N GLU A 76 5.72 5.73 11.91
CA GLU A 76 5.85 4.40 11.35
C GLU A 76 5.27 4.35 9.94
N LYS A 77 6.05 3.79 9.02
CA LYS A 77 5.51 3.31 7.76
C LYS A 77 4.98 1.90 8.00
N VAL A 78 3.66 1.78 8.08
CA VAL A 78 2.98 0.49 8.18
C VAL A 78 2.95 -0.16 6.80
N ASP A 79 3.24 -1.46 6.75
CA ASP A 79 3.21 -2.24 5.51
C ASP A 79 1.84 -2.88 5.31
N GLY A 80 1.16 -2.46 4.25
CA GLY A 80 -0.21 -2.85 3.95
C GLY A 80 -0.64 -2.22 2.63
N TYR A 81 -1.90 -1.79 2.57
CA TYR A 81 -2.37 -1.01 1.42
C TYR A 81 -3.07 0.28 1.84
N ASN A 82 -2.80 1.32 1.06
CA ASN A 82 -3.37 2.65 1.20
C ASN A 82 -4.87 2.66 0.90
N VAL A 83 -5.64 3.24 1.83
CA VAL A 83 -7.07 3.49 1.74
C VAL A 83 -7.39 4.95 2.01
N ARG A 84 -8.31 5.52 1.23
CA ARG A 84 -8.94 6.82 1.53
C ARG A 84 -10.41 6.59 1.88
N VAL A 85 -10.79 6.92 3.11
CA VAL A 85 -12.15 6.77 3.63
C VAL A 85 -12.83 8.13 3.63
N PHE A 86 -14.04 8.21 3.09
CA PHE A 86 -14.79 9.44 2.95
C PHE A 86 -16.29 9.16 3.01
N MET A 87 -17.07 10.16 3.40
CA MET A 87 -18.52 10.10 3.33
C MET A 87 -19.02 10.74 2.03
N HIS A 88 -20.04 10.15 1.39
CA HIS A 88 -20.71 10.69 0.23
C HIS A 88 -22.20 10.35 0.30
N GLU A 89 -23.07 11.35 0.21
CA GLU A 89 -24.53 11.17 0.28
C GLU A 89 -25.01 10.36 1.51
N GLY A 90 -24.36 10.55 2.66
CA GLY A 90 -24.70 9.88 3.92
C GLY A 90 -24.07 8.49 4.10
N GLU A 91 -23.40 7.96 3.08
CA GLU A 91 -22.75 6.65 3.12
C GLU A 91 -21.22 6.78 3.20
N ILE A 92 -20.57 5.86 3.90
CA ILE A 92 -19.10 5.84 4.07
C ILE A 92 -18.48 4.85 3.11
N TYR A 93 -17.52 5.31 2.31
CA TYR A 93 -16.83 4.52 1.31
C TYR A 93 -15.32 4.54 1.54
N ALA A 94 -14.67 3.46 1.12
CA ALA A 94 -13.21 3.32 1.19
C ALA A 94 -12.62 3.08 -0.21
N LEU A 95 -11.67 3.92 -0.62
CA LEU A 95 -10.99 3.81 -1.90
C LEU A 95 -9.61 3.19 -1.75
N THR A 96 -9.27 2.29 -2.67
CA THR A 96 -7.88 1.93 -2.90
C THR A 96 -7.06 3.11 -3.42
N ARG A 97 -5.73 2.97 -3.39
CA ARG A 97 -4.80 3.92 -4.02
C ARG A 97 -5.14 4.24 -5.48
N GLY A 98 -5.60 3.25 -6.24
CA GLY A 98 -5.95 3.41 -7.65
C GLY A 98 -7.27 4.17 -7.91
N GLY A 99 -8.02 4.50 -6.85
CA GLY A 99 -9.31 5.19 -6.92
C GLY A 99 -10.52 4.27 -7.10
N TYR A 100 -10.37 2.96 -6.88
CA TYR A 100 -11.51 2.04 -6.88
C TYR A 100 -12.15 2.01 -5.49
N VAL A 101 -13.48 2.08 -5.41
CA VAL A 101 -14.21 1.75 -4.18
C VAL A 101 -13.98 0.27 -3.87
N CYS A 102 -13.32 0.02 -2.74
CA CYS A 102 -12.98 -1.32 -2.29
C CYS A 102 -14.15 -1.89 -1.49
N ALA A 103 -14.80 -2.94 -2.01
CA ALA A 103 -15.87 -3.60 -1.27
C ALA A 103 -15.42 -4.14 0.09
N PHE A 104 -14.19 -4.66 0.19
CA PHE A 104 -13.62 -5.13 1.46
C PHE A 104 -13.41 -3.97 2.46
N SER A 105 -12.66 -2.93 2.08
CA SER A 105 -12.37 -1.84 3.03
C SER A 105 -13.63 -1.07 3.41
N THR A 106 -14.59 -0.91 2.49
CA THR A 106 -15.87 -0.23 2.74
C THR A 106 -16.72 -1.02 3.72
N ASP A 107 -16.73 -2.35 3.60
CA ASP A 107 -17.43 -3.24 4.51
C ASP A 107 -16.84 -3.25 5.93
N ARG A 108 -15.51 -3.12 6.03
CA ARG A 108 -14.76 -3.30 7.29
C ARG A 108 -14.44 -2.01 8.03
N VAL A 109 -14.49 -0.84 7.39
CA VAL A 109 -14.00 0.40 8.02
C VAL A 109 -14.73 0.77 9.31
N LEU A 110 -16.03 0.49 9.41
CA LEU A 110 -16.84 0.79 10.59
C LEU A 110 -16.56 -0.13 11.78
N ASP A 111 -15.77 -1.20 11.60
CA ASP A 111 -15.23 -1.96 12.72
C ASP A 111 -14.14 -1.17 13.47
N PHE A 112 -13.57 -0.14 12.85
CA PHE A 112 -12.40 0.58 13.36
C PHE A 112 -12.62 2.09 13.51
N ILE A 113 -13.61 2.66 12.83
CA ILE A 113 -13.88 4.10 12.82
C ILE A 113 -15.36 4.33 13.15
N ASP A 114 -15.60 5.13 14.17
CA ASP A 114 -16.93 5.59 14.54
C ASP A 114 -17.50 6.51 13.44
N PRO A 115 -18.69 6.22 12.86
CA PRO A 115 -19.37 7.08 11.90
C PRO A 115 -19.49 8.55 12.33
N VAL A 116 -19.57 8.84 13.63
CA VAL A 116 -19.69 10.20 14.18
C VAL A 116 -18.57 11.13 13.67
N PHE A 117 -17.37 10.59 13.40
CA PHE A 117 -16.29 11.38 12.79
C PHE A 117 -16.74 12.02 11.46
N PHE A 118 -17.37 11.25 10.58
CA PHE A 118 -17.77 11.72 9.26
C PHE A 118 -19.06 12.56 9.31
N GLU A 119 -19.95 12.27 10.25
CA GLU A 119 -21.15 13.08 10.48
C GLU A 119 -20.77 14.51 10.91
N GLU A 120 -19.80 14.65 11.81
CA GLU A 120 -19.29 15.96 12.25
C GLU A 120 -18.32 16.60 11.24
N ASN A 121 -17.65 15.80 10.41
CA ASN A 121 -16.62 16.27 9.47
C ASN A 121 -16.85 15.72 8.04
N PRO A 122 -17.97 16.05 7.37
CA PRO A 122 -18.37 15.45 6.11
C PRO A 122 -17.39 15.70 4.95
N ASP A 123 -16.57 16.75 5.05
CA ASP A 123 -15.60 17.13 4.02
C ASP A 123 -14.22 16.50 4.20
N LEU A 124 -13.97 15.85 5.35
CA LEU A 124 -12.68 15.23 5.63
C LEU A 124 -12.59 13.82 5.06
N VAL A 125 -11.37 13.45 4.72
CA VAL A 125 -11.01 12.18 4.09
C VAL A 125 -9.89 11.56 4.90
N LEU A 126 -10.17 10.43 5.56
CA LEU A 126 -9.16 9.72 6.33
C LEU A 126 -8.25 8.94 5.38
N CYS A 127 -6.95 9.17 5.44
CA CYS A 127 -5.96 8.41 4.71
C CYS A 127 -5.31 7.39 5.66
N MET A 128 -5.57 6.12 5.41
CA MET A 128 -5.26 5.04 6.33
C MET A 128 -4.51 3.92 5.62
N GLU A 129 -3.69 3.19 6.37
CA GLU A 129 -3.10 1.94 5.91
C GLU A 129 -3.95 0.81 6.47
N VAL A 130 -4.37 -0.11 5.61
CA VAL A 130 -5.02 -1.35 6.07
C VAL A 130 -4.00 -2.47 5.99
N ALA A 131 -3.73 -3.09 7.13
CA ALA A 131 -2.66 -4.05 7.29
C ALA A 131 -3.05 -5.18 8.25
N GLY A 132 -2.57 -6.38 7.96
CA GLY A 132 -2.88 -7.58 8.74
C GLY A 132 -2.80 -8.85 7.89
N PRO A 133 -2.63 -10.03 8.51
CA PRO A 133 -2.41 -11.27 7.77
C PRO A 133 -3.63 -11.76 6.98
N GLU A 134 -4.84 -11.25 7.27
CA GLU A 134 -6.07 -11.62 6.56
C GLU A 134 -6.59 -10.47 5.67
N ASN A 135 -5.68 -9.71 5.06
CA ASN A 135 -6.02 -8.70 4.06
C ASN A 135 -5.99 -9.28 2.62
N PRO A 136 -6.77 -8.73 1.68
CA PRO A 136 -6.91 -9.34 0.35
C PRO A 136 -5.84 -8.92 -0.69
N TYR A 137 -4.95 -7.99 -0.37
CA TYR A 137 -4.06 -7.36 -1.36
C TYR A 137 -2.60 -7.74 -1.19
N VAL A 138 -2.09 -7.68 0.04
CA VAL A 138 -0.68 -7.79 0.40
C VAL A 138 -0.49 -9.03 1.30
N GLU A 139 0.59 -9.77 1.09
CA GLU A 139 0.92 -10.94 1.94
C GLU A 139 1.61 -10.53 3.23
N GLU A 140 2.37 -9.42 3.16
CA GLU A 140 3.03 -8.82 4.30
C GLU A 140 2.01 -8.31 5.32
N SER A 141 2.40 -8.44 6.58
CA SER A 141 1.66 -7.90 7.70
C SER A 141 2.65 -7.39 8.73
N PRO A 142 2.37 -6.26 9.38
CA PRO A 142 3.14 -5.81 10.52
C PRO A 142 3.15 -6.93 11.58
N PRO A 143 4.30 -7.21 12.19
CA PRO A 143 4.45 -8.38 13.06
C PRO A 143 3.57 -8.32 14.31
N TYR A 144 3.08 -7.15 14.70
CA TYR A 144 2.17 -6.94 15.83
C TYR A 144 0.69 -7.13 15.48
N VAL A 145 0.32 -7.31 14.21
CA VAL A 145 -1.04 -7.70 13.80
C VAL A 145 -1.04 -9.20 13.55
N LYS A 146 -1.64 -9.97 14.47
CA LYS A 146 -1.57 -11.44 14.49
C LYS A 146 -2.70 -12.13 13.74
N GLU A 147 -3.83 -11.44 13.58
CA GLU A 147 -5.03 -11.94 12.93
C GLU A 147 -5.80 -10.78 12.30
N ASP A 148 -6.72 -11.10 11.39
CA ASP A 148 -7.59 -10.14 10.69
C ASP A 148 -6.80 -8.97 10.06
N VAL A 149 -7.37 -7.77 10.12
CA VAL A 149 -6.78 -6.51 9.66
C VAL A 149 -6.94 -5.44 10.73
N LYS A 150 -6.13 -4.38 10.62
CA LYS A 150 -6.30 -3.13 11.34
C LYS A 150 -6.19 -1.97 10.37
N PHE A 151 -6.79 -0.84 10.75
CA PHE A 151 -6.72 0.42 10.02
C PHE A 151 -5.84 1.39 10.80
N PHE A 152 -4.87 2.02 10.13
CA PHE A 152 -3.92 2.93 10.74
C PHE A 152 -3.94 4.27 10.01
N LEU A 153 -4.56 5.28 10.61
CA LEU A 153 -4.57 6.64 10.12
C LEU A 153 -3.15 7.20 10.09
N PHE A 154 -2.73 7.72 8.94
CA PHE A 154 -1.49 8.48 8.83
C PHE A 154 -1.71 9.91 8.34
N ASP A 155 -2.80 10.22 7.63
CA ASP A 155 -3.10 11.58 7.17
C ASP A 155 -4.60 11.84 7.06
N ILE A 156 -4.95 13.13 6.98
CA ILE A 156 -6.32 13.58 6.72
C ILE A 156 -6.25 14.58 5.56
N MET A 157 -7.02 14.31 4.52
CA MET A 157 -7.22 15.22 3.38
C MET A 157 -8.60 15.89 3.48
N GLN A 158 -8.85 16.88 2.64
CA GLN A 158 -10.15 17.53 2.53
C GLN A 158 -10.66 17.46 1.08
N LYS A 159 -11.96 17.21 0.90
CA LYS A 159 -12.59 17.28 -0.42
C LYS A 159 -12.29 18.62 -1.09
N ASN A 160 -12.16 18.59 -2.40
CA ASN A 160 -11.90 19.76 -3.26
C ASN A 160 -10.54 20.46 -3.05
N ARG A 161 -9.70 20.01 -2.10
CA ARG A 161 -8.37 20.59 -1.82
C ARG A 161 -7.26 19.56 -1.96
N GLN A 162 -6.15 19.97 -2.56
CA GLN A 162 -4.92 19.18 -2.53
C GLN A 162 -4.19 19.40 -1.21
N GLY A 163 -3.31 18.46 -0.88
CA GLY A 163 -2.54 18.48 0.36
C GLY A 163 -3.28 17.85 1.53
N PHE A 164 -2.76 18.11 2.73
CA PHE A 164 -3.19 17.48 3.97
C PHE A 164 -3.55 18.55 5.00
N LEU A 165 -4.34 18.17 6.01
CA LEU A 165 -4.48 19.00 7.19
C LEU A 165 -3.11 19.18 7.88
N PRO A 166 -2.84 20.34 8.50
CA PRO A 166 -1.66 20.54 9.32
C PRO A 166 -1.48 19.40 10.33
N TYR A 167 -0.25 18.95 10.52
CA TYR A 167 0.02 17.74 11.32
C TYR A 167 -0.57 17.83 12.73
N ARG A 168 -0.50 19.00 13.37
CA ARG A 168 -1.06 19.24 14.71
C ARG A 168 -2.60 19.18 14.74
N GLU A 169 -3.26 19.57 13.65
CA GLU A 169 -4.71 19.44 13.53
C GLU A 169 -5.12 17.97 13.40
N LYS A 170 -4.37 17.19 12.60
CA LYS A 170 -4.51 15.73 12.55
C LYS A 170 -4.39 15.12 13.95
N LEU A 171 -3.42 15.53 14.76
CA LEU A 171 -3.27 15.01 16.14
C LEU A 171 -4.50 15.30 17.01
N ARG A 172 -5.06 16.52 16.93
CA ARG A 172 -6.27 16.88 17.68
C ARG A 172 -7.47 16.02 17.28
N LEU A 173 -7.63 15.73 15.98
CA LEU A 173 -8.71 14.87 15.49
C LEU A 173 -8.51 13.41 15.92
N ILE A 174 -7.28 12.91 15.89
CA ILE A 174 -6.95 11.58 16.42
C ILE A 174 -7.37 11.47 17.88
N GLU A 175 -7.03 12.45 18.71
CA GLU A 175 -7.36 12.45 20.13
C GLU A 175 -8.88 12.59 20.36
N LYS A 176 -9.54 13.54 19.69
CA LYS A 176 -10.98 13.82 19.85
C LYS A 176 -11.84 12.59 19.55
N TYR A 177 -11.54 11.87 18.47
CA TYR A 177 -12.35 10.74 18.01
C TYR A 177 -11.71 9.38 18.29
N ASN A 178 -10.61 9.34 19.03
CA ASN A 178 -9.84 8.12 19.32
C ASN A 178 -9.51 7.30 18.04
N LEU A 179 -9.08 7.98 16.98
CA LEU A 179 -8.83 7.34 15.69
C LEU A 179 -7.60 6.43 15.80
N PRO A 180 -7.65 5.18 15.30
CA PRO A 180 -6.50 4.30 15.28
C PRO A 180 -5.47 4.87 14.29
N SER A 181 -4.29 5.26 14.77
CA SER A 181 -3.24 5.90 13.98
C SER A 181 -1.96 5.08 13.95
N VAL A 182 -1.11 5.35 12.97
CA VAL A 182 0.28 4.84 12.94
C VAL A 182 1.05 5.26 14.20
N GLU A 183 2.06 4.49 14.59
CA GLU A 183 2.94 4.86 15.70
C GLU A 183 3.71 6.16 15.37
N ARG A 184 3.82 7.04 16.36
CA ARG A 184 4.50 8.34 16.24
C ARG A 184 5.74 8.30 17.12
N TYR A 185 6.91 8.45 16.51
CA TYR A 185 8.19 8.42 17.23
C TYR A 185 8.64 9.79 17.75
N GLY A 186 7.95 10.85 17.31
CA GLY A 186 8.13 12.22 17.82
C GLY A 186 8.48 13.23 16.74
N LEU A 187 8.83 14.43 17.20
CA LEU A 187 9.29 15.53 16.37
C LEU A 187 10.83 15.57 16.41
N TYR A 188 11.44 15.55 15.24
CA TYR A 188 12.88 15.52 15.05
C TYR A 188 13.33 16.79 14.34
N THR A 189 14.61 17.10 14.46
CA THR A 189 15.27 18.14 13.65
C THR A 189 16.29 17.51 12.70
N PRO A 190 16.69 18.20 11.61
CA PRO A 190 17.72 17.71 10.69
C PRO A 190 19.08 17.40 11.35
N LYS A 191 19.30 17.84 12.60
CA LYS A 191 20.53 17.58 13.37
C LYS A 191 20.51 16.25 14.13
N GLN A 192 19.34 15.62 14.29
CA GLN A 192 19.15 14.41 15.10
C GLN A 192 19.23 13.12 14.26
N ILE A 193 20.22 13.05 13.36
CA ILE A 193 20.37 11.94 12.42
C ILE A 193 20.69 10.63 13.16
N GLU A 194 21.54 10.68 14.19
CA GLU A 194 21.91 9.50 14.96
C GLU A 194 20.74 8.90 15.75
N ASP A 195 19.87 9.74 16.32
CA ASP A 195 18.64 9.30 16.99
C ASP A 195 17.72 8.57 16.00
N LEU A 196 17.60 9.09 14.77
CA LEU A 196 16.80 8.49 13.71
C LEU A 196 17.41 7.17 13.22
N LYS A 197 18.75 7.08 13.10
CA LYS A 197 19.45 5.83 12.79
C LYS A 197 19.22 4.77 13.87
N ALA A 198 19.32 5.15 15.15
CA ALA A 198 19.05 4.24 16.27
C ALA A 198 17.61 3.71 16.23
N LEU A 199 16.63 4.57 15.95
CA LEU A 199 15.24 4.16 15.72
C LEU A 199 15.14 3.15 14.57
N LEU A 200 15.72 3.44 13.40
CA LEU A 200 15.63 2.56 12.24
C LEU A 200 16.30 1.20 12.45
N ARG A 201 17.41 1.15 13.20
CA ARG A 201 18.03 -0.12 13.61
C ARG A 201 17.08 -0.95 14.47
N ARG A 202 16.42 -0.35 15.46
CA ARG A 202 15.38 -1.01 16.26
C ARG A 202 14.22 -1.50 15.38
N LEU A 203 13.69 -0.66 14.49
CA LEU A 203 12.59 -1.04 13.59
C LEU A 203 12.98 -2.20 12.67
N ASN A 204 14.24 -2.25 12.23
CA ASN A 204 14.77 -3.34 11.42
C ASN A 204 14.79 -4.67 12.20
N GLU A 205 15.28 -4.65 13.44
CA GLU A 205 15.28 -5.82 14.35
C GLU A 205 13.85 -6.29 14.67
N GLU A 206 12.93 -5.33 14.85
CA GLU A 206 11.50 -5.58 15.06
C GLU A 206 10.76 -5.99 13.78
N LYS A 207 11.44 -6.13 12.63
CA LYS A 207 10.85 -6.52 11.35
C LYS A 207 9.74 -5.58 10.87
N ARG A 208 9.92 -4.28 11.08
CA ARG A 208 9.00 -3.22 10.62
C ARG A 208 9.51 -2.56 9.33
N GLU A 209 8.59 -1.97 8.57
CA GLU A 209 8.90 -1.49 7.21
C GLU A 209 9.84 -0.29 7.19
N GLY A 210 9.61 0.69 8.07
CA GLY A 210 10.41 1.90 8.15
C GLY A 210 9.61 3.09 8.65
N VAL A 211 9.91 4.27 8.10
CA VAL A 211 9.32 5.54 8.55
C VAL A 211 8.90 6.44 7.40
N VAL A 212 7.91 7.27 7.67
CA VAL A 212 7.56 8.46 6.87
C VAL A 212 7.88 9.69 7.70
N LEU A 213 8.66 10.59 7.11
CA LEU A 213 9.07 11.85 7.71
C LEU A 213 8.24 12.98 7.09
N LYS A 214 7.62 13.81 7.94
CA LYS A 214 6.64 14.83 7.55
C LYS A 214 7.02 16.18 8.13
N GLU A 215 7.43 17.12 7.29
CA GLU A 215 7.89 18.45 7.73
C GLU A 215 6.80 19.21 8.50
N ASP A 216 7.13 19.76 9.67
CA ASP A 216 6.24 20.62 10.47
C ASP A 216 6.31 22.06 9.92
N SER A 217 5.88 22.25 8.67
CA SER A 217 5.86 23.53 7.96
C SER A 217 4.76 23.59 6.91
N GLU A 218 4.44 24.79 6.41
CA GLU A 218 3.47 24.99 5.30
C GLU A 218 3.87 24.27 4.01
N ARG A 219 5.17 23.99 3.81
CA ARG A 219 5.65 23.22 2.66
C ARG A 219 5.23 21.75 2.73
N ASP A 220 4.98 21.23 3.93
CA ASP A 220 4.60 19.84 4.24
C ASP A 220 5.38 18.80 3.41
N LYS A 221 6.71 19.00 3.34
CA LYS A 221 7.59 18.09 2.60
C LYS A 221 7.57 16.72 3.27
N ARG A 222 7.46 15.68 2.44
CA ARG A 222 7.40 14.29 2.90
C ARG A 222 8.41 13.42 2.20
N VAL A 223 9.12 12.62 2.97
CA VAL A 223 9.97 11.54 2.44
C VAL A 223 9.77 10.27 3.24
N LYS A 224 10.12 9.13 2.66
CA LYS A 224 10.10 7.83 3.33
C LYS A 224 11.47 7.18 3.28
N TYR A 225 11.76 6.39 4.31
CA TYR A 225 12.95 5.56 4.42
C TYR A 225 12.53 4.16 4.91
N ILE A 226 13.14 3.13 4.33
CA ILE A 226 12.73 1.72 4.49
C ILE A 226 13.89 0.95 5.12
N THR A 227 13.60 0.03 6.03
CA THR A 227 14.60 -0.82 6.68
C THR A 227 15.24 -1.81 5.70
N SER A 228 16.43 -2.33 6.02
CA SER A 228 17.06 -3.37 5.19
C SER A 228 16.25 -4.67 5.20
N TYR A 229 15.64 -5.02 6.35
CA TYR A 229 14.68 -6.10 6.50
C TYR A 229 13.57 -6.02 5.47
N ALA A 230 12.86 -4.89 5.36
CA ALA A 230 11.76 -4.74 4.43
C ALA A 230 12.20 -4.86 2.97
N ASN A 231 13.38 -4.32 2.61
CA ASN A 231 13.92 -4.52 1.26
C ASN A 231 14.19 -6.00 0.94
N LEU A 232 14.73 -6.76 1.89
CA LEU A 232 14.94 -8.21 1.73
C LEU A 232 13.61 -8.98 1.71
N ASN A 233 12.65 -8.58 2.54
CA ASN A 233 11.36 -9.25 2.65
C ASN A 233 10.50 -9.05 1.40
N ASP A 234 10.47 -7.83 0.85
CA ASP A 234 9.89 -7.52 -0.45
C ASP A 234 10.43 -8.46 -1.55
N ILE A 235 11.77 -8.62 -1.63
CA ILE A 235 12.41 -9.52 -2.62
C ILE A 235 11.93 -10.96 -2.39
N ARG A 236 11.98 -11.42 -1.13
CA ARG A 236 11.57 -12.77 -0.73
C ARG A 236 10.14 -13.06 -1.16
N ILE A 237 9.23 -12.16 -0.87
CA ILE A 237 7.81 -12.34 -1.15
C ILE A 237 7.56 -12.24 -2.64
N THR A 238 8.13 -11.27 -3.34
CA THR A 238 7.89 -11.16 -4.79
C THR A 238 8.56 -12.24 -5.62
N SER A 239 9.57 -12.94 -5.08
CA SER A 239 10.29 -13.99 -5.81
C SER A 239 9.40 -15.13 -6.33
N LEU A 240 8.26 -15.42 -5.67
CA LEU A 240 7.28 -16.42 -6.14
C LEU A 240 6.67 -16.05 -7.50
N ASN A 241 6.52 -14.76 -7.79
CA ASN A 241 5.97 -14.24 -9.05
C ASN A 241 6.90 -13.20 -9.67
N MET A 242 8.19 -13.53 -9.76
CA MET A 242 9.21 -12.62 -10.24
C MET A 242 8.93 -12.03 -11.63
N LEU A 243 8.36 -12.81 -12.55
CA LEU A 243 8.00 -12.35 -13.91
C LEU A 243 6.84 -11.35 -13.94
N GLY A 244 6.00 -11.33 -12.90
CA GLY A 244 4.91 -10.38 -12.78
C GLY A 244 5.37 -9.01 -12.29
N ILE A 245 6.65 -8.86 -11.97
CA ILE A 245 7.23 -7.67 -11.35
C ILE A 245 8.27 -7.06 -12.30
N PRO A 246 8.21 -5.74 -12.56
CA PRO A 246 9.22 -5.04 -13.35
C PRO A 246 10.65 -5.22 -12.80
N ALA A 247 11.64 -5.37 -13.68
CA ALA A 247 13.03 -5.62 -13.27
C ALA A 247 13.62 -4.51 -12.38
N ASP A 248 13.20 -3.26 -12.60
CA ASP A 248 13.61 -2.11 -11.79
C ASP A 248 13.12 -2.19 -10.34
N TYR A 249 12.08 -2.98 -10.04
CA TYR A 249 11.66 -3.26 -8.67
C TYR A 249 12.80 -3.90 -7.85
N TYR A 250 13.56 -4.81 -8.46
CA TYR A 250 14.67 -5.53 -7.83
C TYR A 250 15.94 -4.69 -7.80
N THR A 251 16.31 -4.05 -8.92
CA THR A 251 17.51 -3.20 -8.96
C THR A 251 17.40 -2.05 -7.96
N ASN A 252 16.22 -1.45 -7.82
CA ASN A 252 15.97 -0.41 -6.82
C ASN A 252 16.13 -0.91 -5.38
N ARG A 253 15.81 -2.17 -5.07
CA ARG A 253 15.97 -2.74 -3.71
C ARG A 253 17.41 -3.11 -3.41
N LEU A 254 18.12 -3.64 -4.41
CA LEU A 254 19.56 -3.88 -4.32
C LEU A 254 20.32 -2.58 -4.04
N LEU A 255 19.99 -1.50 -4.75
CA LEU A 255 20.60 -0.19 -4.52
C LEU A 255 20.33 0.34 -3.11
N ARG A 256 19.10 0.20 -2.59
CA ARG A 256 18.78 0.61 -1.21
C ARG A 256 19.61 -0.17 -0.19
N LEU A 257 19.71 -1.49 -0.36
CA LEU A 257 20.49 -2.33 0.54
C LEU A 257 21.98 -1.97 0.49
N ALA A 258 22.53 -1.78 -0.71
CA ALA A 258 23.93 -1.38 -0.89
C ALA A 258 24.25 -0.02 -0.24
N LEU A 259 23.39 0.97 -0.45
CA LEU A 259 23.56 2.31 0.14
C LEU A 259 23.39 2.31 1.66
N PHE A 260 22.50 1.47 2.19
CA PHE A 260 22.34 1.29 3.64
C PHE A 260 23.62 0.68 4.26
N ILE A 261 24.16 -0.38 3.67
CA ILE A 261 25.39 -1.03 4.16
C ILE A 261 26.56 -0.05 4.16
N GLU A 262 26.68 0.74 3.08
CA GLU A 262 27.71 1.76 2.94
C GLU A 262 27.57 2.86 4.00
N GLU A 263 26.36 3.41 4.15
CA GLU A 263 26.09 4.49 5.10
C GLU A 263 26.29 4.08 6.56
N GLU A 264 25.96 2.84 6.91
CA GLU A 264 26.10 2.31 8.26
C GLU A 264 27.50 1.74 8.53
N GLY A 265 28.38 1.72 7.53
CA GLY A 265 29.71 1.13 7.63
C GLY A 265 29.67 -0.36 8.01
N LEU A 266 28.57 -1.06 7.68
CA LEU A 266 28.37 -2.44 8.08
C LEU A 266 29.36 -3.34 7.35
N GLU A 267 29.90 -4.32 8.08
CA GLU A 267 30.70 -5.36 7.45
C GLU A 267 29.84 -6.12 6.43
N LYS A 268 30.45 -6.39 5.27
CA LYS A 268 29.85 -7.19 4.21
C LYS A 268 29.92 -8.66 4.63
N THR A 269 29.05 -9.03 5.58
CA THR A 269 29.05 -10.37 6.15
C THR A 269 28.56 -11.39 5.13
N GLN A 270 29.08 -12.62 5.23
CA GLN A 270 28.56 -13.74 4.44
C GLN A 270 27.08 -14.00 4.72
N GLU A 271 26.60 -13.68 5.92
CA GLU A 271 25.21 -13.84 6.31
C GLU A 271 24.27 -12.96 5.49
N LEU A 272 24.59 -11.69 5.31
CA LEU A 272 23.80 -10.78 4.49
C LEU A 272 23.70 -11.23 3.03
N PHE A 273 24.82 -11.68 2.45
CA PHE A 273 24.83 -12.22 1.09
C PHE A 273 24.02 -13.50 0.97
N ARG A 274 24.07 -14.36 1.98
CA ARG A 274 23.23 -15.57 2.07
C ARG A 274 21.75 -15.19 2.13
N GLU A 275 21.37 -14.28 3.02
CA GLU A 275 19.97 -13.83 3.17
C GLU A 275 19.42 -13.24 1.87
N LEU A 276 20.22 -12.45 1.16
CA LEU A 276 19.85 -11.90 -0.14
C LEU A 276 19.65 -13.01 -1.18
N GLY A 277 20.57 -13.97 -1.27
CA GLY A 277 20.44 -15.12 -2.17
C GLY A 277 19.20 -15.96 -1.86
N GLU A 278 18.93 -16.21 -0.58
CA GLU A 278 17.73 -16.91 -0.10
C GLU A 278 16.45 -16.15 -0.44
N ALA A 279 16.45 -14.82 -0.30
CA ALA A 279 15.31 -13.99 -0.68
C ALA A 279 14.97 -14.13 -2.17
N PHE A 280 15.97 -14.19 -3.05
CA PHE A 280 15.71 -14.39 -4.49
C PHE A 280 15.26 -15.80 -4.84
N LEU A 281 15.87 -16.82 -4.22
CA LEU A 281 15.72 -18.19 -4.69
C LEU A 281 14.56 -18.94 -4.02
N SER A 282 14.21 -18.61 -2.78
CA SER A 282 13.21 -19.36 -1.99
C SER A 282 11.84 -19.42 -2.68
N GLY A 283 11.27 -18.28 -3.10
CA GLY A 283 9.99 -18.26 -3.79
C GLY A 283 10.07 -18.85 -5.20
N LEU A 284 11.21 -18.78 -5.89
CA LEU A 284 11.39 -19.46 -7.18
C LEU A 284 11.42 -21.00 -7.02
N PHE A 285 12.08 -21.51 -5.99
CA PHE A 285 12.04 -22.94 -5.66
C PHE A 285 10.63 -23.39 -5.32
N GLN A 286 9.89 -22.58 -4.54
CA GLN A 286 8.49 -22.83 -4.24
C GLN A 286 7.63 -22.81 -5.50
N ALA A 287 7.82 -21.86 -6.41
CA ALA A 287 7.11 -21.78 -7.68
C ALA A 287 7.37 -23.03 -8.54
N CYS A 288 8.62 -23.47 -8.65
CA CYS A 288 8.99 -24.70 -9.36
C CYS A 288 8.33 -25.94 -8.75
N LYS A 289 8.27 -26.03 -7.41
CA LYS A 289 7.59 -27.12 -6.71
C LYS A 289 6.09 -27.12 -7.01
N MET A 290 5.42 -25.97 -6.84
CA MET A 290 3.99 -25.82 -7.14
C MET A 290 3.67 -26.13 -8.60
N ALA A 291 4.50 -25.67 -9.54
CA ALA A 291 4.31 -25.95 -10.96
C ALA A 291 4.40 -27.46 -11.27
N ARG A 292 5.28 -28.22 -10.58
CA ARG A 292 5.38 -29.68 -10.75
C ARG A 292 4.22 -30.44 -10.11
N GLU A 293 3.82 -30.05 -8.92
CA GLU A 293 2.84 -30.79 -8.10
C GLU A 293 1.39 -30.41 -8.43
N GLU A 294 1.12 -29.12 -8.64
CA GLU A 294 -0.23 -28.57 -8.83
C GLU A 294 -0.49 -28.10 -10.27
N GLY A 295 0.53 -28.02 -11.13
CA GLY A 295 0.43 -27.49 -12.49
C GLY A 295 0.18 -25.98 -12.56
N LYS A 296 0.27 -25.25 -11.43
CA LYS A 296 0.06 -23.81 -11.35
C LYS A 296 0.86 -23.17 -10.21
N VAL A 297 1.23 -21.91 -10.37
CA VAL A 297 1.84 -21.08 -9.31
C VAL A 297 0.80 -20.11 -8.79
N ARG A 298 0.56 -20.13 -7.48
CA ARG A 298 -0.54 -19.38 -6.86
C ARG A 298 -0.21 -18.88 -5.46
N ARG A 299 -1.03 -17.94 -4.99
CA ARG A 299 -1.16 -17.56 -3.58
C ARG A 299 -2.58 -17.67 -3.12
N VAL A 300 -2.77 -18.10 -1.88
CA VAL A 300 -4.07 -18.14 -1.21
C VAL A 300 -4.16 -16.94 -0.27
N PHE A 301 -5.30 -16.26 -0.31
CA PHE A 301 -5.66 -15.16 0.56
C PHE A 301 -6.91 -15.55 1.35
N ARG A 302 -6.98 -15.04 2.57
CA ARG A 302 -8.12 -15.19 3.47
C ARG A 302 -8.50 -13.80 3.97
N CYS A 303 -9.79 -13.47 3.96
CA CYS A 303 -10.27 -12.21 4.53
C CYS A 303 -11.73 -12.33 5.02
N LYS A 304 -12.10 -11.46 5.96
CA LYS A 304 -13.43 -11.45 6.59
C LYS A 304 -14.25 -10.26 6.12
N PHE A 305 -15.55 -10.49 5.88
CA PHE A 305 -16.54 -9.46 5.53
C PHE A 305 -17.71 -9.51 6.52
N ARG A 306 -18.32 -8.38 6.86
CA ARG A 306 -19.61 -8.28 7.57
C ARG A 306 -20.76 -8.74 6.66
N LYS A 307 -20.75 -8.31 5.39
CA LYS A 307 -21.82 -8.65 4.43
C LYS A 307 -21.32 -9.61 3.36
N ARG A 308 -22.08 -10.69 3.13
CA ARG A 308 -21.82 -11.66 2.05
C ARG A 308 -21.75 -11.01 0.68
N GLU A 309 -22.64 -10.06 0.43
CA GLU A 309 -22.73 -9.32 -0.84
C GLU A 309 -21.42 -8.60 -1.16
N ASN A 310 -20.82 -7.94 -0.16
CA ASN A 310 -19.54 -7.25 -0.32
C ASN A 310 -18.40 -8.21 -0.66
N ALA A 311 -18.41 -9.44 -0.13
CA ALA A 311 -17.45 -10.48 -0.52
C ALA A 311 -17.58 -10.88 -2.00
N LEU A 312 -18.82 -10.98 -2.51
CA LEU A 312 -19.08 -11.30 -3.91
C LEU A 312 -18.70 -10.15 -4.85
N ILE A 313 -19.06 -8.91 -4.50
CA ILE A 313 -18.64 -7.71 -5.24
C ILE A 313 -17.12 -7.63 -5.29
N PHE A 314 -16.45 -7.84 -4.14
CA PHE A 314 -15.00 -7.87 -4.07
C PHE A 314 -14.39 -8.91 -5.01
N MET A 315 -14.91 -10.14 -5.03
CA MET A 315 -14.42 -11.19 -5.92
C MET A 315 -14.56 -10.81 -7.39
N GLU A 316 -15.67 -10.17 -7.77
CA GLU A 316 -15.86 -9.71 -9.15
C GLU A 316 -14.88 -8.59 -9.51
N GLN A 317 -14.69 -7.61 -8.62
CA GLN A 317 -13.68 -6.57 -8.80
C GLN A 317 -12.27 -7.16 -9.00
N MET A 318 -11.92 -8.19 -8.22
CA MET A 318 -10.60 -8.80 -8.29
C MET A 318 -10.35 -9.60 -9.58
N LYS A 319 -11.36 -10.27 -10.13
CA LYS A 319 -11.23 -11.02 -11.39
C LYS A 319 -10.84 -10.13 -12.57
N HIS A 320 -11.28 -8.89 -12.57
CA HIS A 320 -11.02 -7.93 -13.65
C HIS A 320 -9.83 -7.00 -13.38
N ALA A 321 -9.16 -7.15 -12.24
CA ALA A 321 -8.07 -6.26 -11.83
C ALA A 321 -6.79 -6.43 -12.64
N SER A 322 -6.53 -7.63 -13.19
CA SER A 322 -5.34 -7.92 -13.99
C SER A 322 -5.58 -9.07 -14.96
N VAL A 323 -5.14 -8.92 -16.20
CA VAL A 323 -5.18 -9.98 -17.23
C VAL A 323 -4.12 -11.07 -17.01
N HIS A 324 -3.10 -10.81 -16.19
CA HIS A 324 -2.00 -11.75 -15.91
C HIS A 324 -2.21 -12.56 -14.62
N ILE A 325 -3.28 -12.27 -13.89
CA ILE A 325 -3.61 -12.93 -12.63
C ILE A 325 -5.03 -13.47 -12.74
N GLN A 326 -5.18 -14.78 -12.66
CA GLN A 326 -6.50 -15.39 -12.53
C GLN A 326 -6.88 -15.46 -11.05
N VAL A 327 -8.08 -15.00 -10.70
CA VAL A 327 -8.58 -15.02 -9.33
C VAL A 327 -9.72 -16.02 -9.20
N ASN A 328 -9.55 -17.03 -8.34
CA ASN A 328 -10.55 -18.08 -8.13
C ASN A 328 -11.03 -18.07 -6.67
N GLN A 329 -12.34 -18.10 -6.45
CA GLN A 329 -12.90 -18.31 -5.11
C GLN A 329 -12.68 -19.77 -4.70
N LEU A 330 -12.16 -19.99 -3.49
CA LEU A 330 -11.99 -21.32 -2.91
C LEU A 330 -13.15 -21.65 -1.95
N SER A 331 -13.47 -20.72 -1.05
CA SER A 331 -14.60 -20.88 -0.12
C SER A 331 -15.20 -19.52 0.27
N LEU A 332 -16.50 -19.51 0.56
CA LEU A 332 -17.21 -18.38 1.15
C LEU A 332 -18.22 -18.94 2.15
N ARG A 333 -17.94 -18.79 3.45
CA ARG A 333 -18.72 -19.39 4.53
C ARG A 333 -18.93 -18.40 5.67
N GLN A 334 -20.02 -18.56 6.41
CA GLN A 334 -20.26 -17.75 7.60
C GLN A 334 -19.49 -18.31 8.79
N GLU A 335 -18.74 -17.47 9.48
CA GLU A 335 -18.02 -17.76 10.74
C GLU A 335 -18.35 -16.66 11.75
N GLY A 336 -19.25 -16.96 12.68
CA GLY A 336 -19.78 -15.97 13.63
C GLY A 336 -20.52 -14.82 12.94
N GLU A 337 -20.09 -13.59 13.22
CA GLU A 337 -20.65 -12.37 12.62
C GLU A 337 -20.05 -12.03 11.24
N PHE A 338 -19.11 -12.83 10.75
CA PHE A 338 -18.40 -12.57 9.51
C PHE A 338 -18.67 -13.64 8.45
N TRP A 339 -18.51 -13.25 7.20
CA TRP A 339 -18.34 -14.09 6.04
C TRP A 339 -16.85 -14.21 5.76
N LEU A 340 -16.32 -15.40 5.94
CA LEU A 340 -14.95 -15.70 5.60
C LEU A 340 -14.85 -16.09 4.13
N LEU A 341 -14.04 -15.32 3.39
CA LEU A 341 -13.68 -15.56 2.01
C LEU A 341 -12.25 -16.10 1.95
N GLU A 342 -12.07 -17.24 1.29
CA GLU A 342 -10.77 -17.73 0.86
C GLU A 342 -10.74 -17.77 -0.66
N PHE A 343 -9.67 -17.24 -1.24
CA PHE A 343 -9.50 -17.19 -2.69
C PHE A 343 -8.04 -17.32 -3.08
N GLU A 344 -7.77 -17.71 -4.32
CA GLU A 344 -6.41 -17.78 -4.84
C GLU A 344 -6.18 -16.78 -5.96
N LYS A 345 -4.95 -16.27 -6.03
CA LYS A 345 -4.40 -15.54 -7.18
C LYS A 345 -3.41 -16.46 -7.87
N VAL A 346 -3.73 -16.86 -9.09
CA VAL A 346 -2.87 -17.70 -9.96
C VAL A 346 -2.07 -16.80 -10.89
N PHE A 347 -0.75 -16.96 -10.88
CA PHE A 347 0.15 -16.15 -11.70
C PHE A 347 0.35 -16.81 -13.06
N LEU A 348 -0.36 -16.32 -14.07
CA LEU A 348 -0.45 -16.98 -15.38
C LEU A 348 0.90 -17.02 -16.10
N ASN A 349 1.64 -15.91 -16.10
CA ASN A 349 2.95 -15.82 -16.77
C ASN A 349 3.97 -16.78 -16.13
N MET A 350 4.06 -16.81 -14.79
CA MET A 350 4.94 -17.71 -14.07
C MET A 350 4.55 -19.18 -14.28
N THR A 351 3.25 -19.48 -14.21
CA THR A 351 2.71 -20.82 -14.46
C THR A 351 3.06 -21.31 -15.88
N GLY A 352 2.81 -20.48 -16.90
CA GLY A 352 3.10 -20.82 -18.29
C GLY A 352 4.59 -21.02 -18.55
N LEU A 353 5.44 -20.11 -18.07
CA LEU A 353 6.88 -20.20 -18.26
C LEU A 353 7.47 -21.45 -17.61
N LEU A 354 7.16 -21.70 -16.33
CA LEU A 354 7.66 -22.88 -15.64
C LEU A 354 7.10 -24.17 -16.26
N GLY A 355 5.85 -24.17 -16.71
CA GLY A 355 5.25 -25.30 -17.43
C GLY A 355 5.98 -25.65 -18.73
N HIS A 356 6.56 -24.66 -19.43
CA HIS A 356 7.40 -24.84 -20.62
C HIS A 356 8.82 -25.29 -20.26
N LEU A 357 9.49 -24.55 -19.37
CA LEU A 357 10.89 -24.79 -19.00
C LEU A 357 11.11 -26.13 -18.31
N LEU A 358 10.23 -26.51 -17.37
CA LEU A 358 10.35 -27.77 -16.63
C LEU A 358 10.12 -29.01 -17.51
N LYS A 359 9.58 -28.83 -18.72
CA LYS A 359 9.45 -29.89 -19.74
C LYS A 359 10.59 -29.89 -20.76
N GLY A 360 11.62 -29.07 -20.56
CA GLY A 360 12.78 -28.98 -21.46
C GLY A 360 12.60 -28.02 -22.65
N GLY A 361 11.63 -27.12 -22.59
CA GLY A 361 11.45 -26.09 -23.61
C GLY A 361 12.60 -25.08 -23.62
N SER A 362 12.98 -24.61 -24.81
CA SER A 362 13.99 -23.54 -24.99
C SER A 362 13.35 -22.15 -24.97
N LEU A 363 14.14 -21.14 -24.59
CA LEU A 363 13.80 -19.72 -24.70
C LEU A 363 14.84 -19.02 -25.58
N ILE A 364 14.42 -17.96 -26.26
CA ILE A 364 15.30 -17.04 -26.98
C ILE A 364 15.19 -15.71 -26.24
N ASP A 365 16.32 -15.21 -25.77
CA ASP A 365 16.42 -13.96 -25.00
C ASP A 365 16.73 -12.75 -25.87
#